data_AF-A0AAX3N8E7-F1
#
_entry.id   AF-A0AAX3N8E7-F1
#
_cell.length_a   1.000
_cell.length_b   1.000
_cell.length_c   1.000
_cell.angle_alpha   90.00
_cell.angle_beta   90.00
_cell.angle_gamma   90.00
#
_symmetry.space_group_name_H-M   'P 1'
#
loop_
_entity.id
_entity.type
_entity.pdbx_description
1 polymer ?
#
loop_
_entity_poly.entity_id
_entity_poly.type
_entity_poly.pdbx_seq_one_letter_code
_entity_poly.pdbx_strand_id
1 'polypeptide(L)'
;MKIITRFAPSPTGQMHIGNLRSILLSYIFCKKNKGKFYLRIDNSDFLRSKIKNFKNIIKTLNWVKIKFINRKNIIFQNKRKNIYLKEAKKLIKKKKAYYKNGSIKFKINKKKFVSWYENKKKILFSNKTINDFIIVRKNGMSTYNFITVIDDFYLKITHVLRGIEHINNTAKQINIIRSLKIKKVNYIHFSNFIKKNGKKISKRNSDYSILNYKKNFFSGSIIAYILNSCGKNYNKFCNLKFFIKNFKLQNLKKNPTIINNKKILWYNKKYIKINFKKIYLKLKKKLRIYFYYFKDRIKKIREIKIIKKKLKKSFHIKKKKEYYLFLINFFLRKINNKKYILYRKRFFKKNKFPIFLNIIFTRRILKKKSSSSNGKDNTPSRCK
;
A
#
# COMPACT_ATOMS: atom_id res chain seq x y z
N MET A 1 -24.31 11.47 -10.29
CA MET A 1 -23.58 11.91 -9.06
C MET A 1 -22.07 11.77 -9.23
N LYS A 2 -21.28 12.81 -8.90
CA LYS A 2 -19.81 12.76 -8.96
C LYS A 2 -19.24 11.88 -7.83
N ILE A 3 -18.42 10.88 -8.17
CA ILE A 3 -17.83 9.97 -7.17
C ILE A 3 -16.76 10.70 -6.34
N ILE A 4 -16.89 10.61 -5.02
CA ILE A 4 -15.94 11.12 -4.05
C ILE A 4 -15.56 9.99 -3.08
N THR A 5 -14.27 9.70 -2.99
CA THR A 5 -13.70 8.71 -2.05
C THR A 5 -12.54 9.32 -1.26
N ARG A 6 -12.10 8.62 -0.21
CA ARG A 6 -10.96 9.02 0.61
C ARG A 6 -10.15 7.84 1.11
N PHE A 7 -8.87 8.10 1.38
CA PHE A 7 -8.06 7.27 2.26
C PHE A 7 -7.89 7.96 3.62
N ALA A 8 -8.19 7.24 4.71
CA ALA A 8 -8.23 7.75 6.08
C ALA A 8 -7.32 6.94 7.03
N PRO A 9 -5.98 7.05 6.93
CA PRO A 9 -5.05 6.33 7.79
C PRO A 9 -4.85 7.02 9.14
N SER A 10 -4.70 6.21 10.19
CA SER A 10 -4.15 6.68 11.47
C SER A 10 -2.61 6.60 11.48
N PRO A 11 -1.88 7.67 11.84
CA PRO A 11 -0.41 7.70 11.86
C PRO A 11 0.17 7.02 13.12
N THR A 12 -0.42 5.90 13.53
CA THR A 12 -0.09 5.19 14.78
C THR A 12 0.93 4.06 14.62
N GLY A 13 1.31 3.74 13.38
CA GLY A 13 2.32 2.74 13.11
C GLY A 13 2.76 2.75 11.66
N GLN A 14 3.61 1.80 11.29
CA GLN A 14 4.04 1.63 9.91
C GLN A 14 2.88 1.15 9.04
N MET A 15 2.79 1.70 7.83
CA MET A 15 1.89 1.18 6.82
C MET A 15 2.34 -0.22 6.39
N HIS A 16 1.37 -1.11 6.20
CA HIS A 16 1.58 -2.42 5.60
C HIS A 16 0.87 -2.53 4.25
N ILE A 17 1.12 -3.63 3.54
CA ILE A 17 0.56 -3.88 2.20
C ILE A 17 -0.98 -3.86 2.13
N GLY A 18 -1.67 -4.17 3.24
CA GLY A 18 -3.13 -4.04 3.36
C GLY A 18 -3.62 -2.58 3.32
N ASN A 19 -2.88 -1.65 3.93
CA ASN A 19 -3.19 -0.22 3.78
C ASN A 19 -3.00 0.22 2.33
N LEU A 20 -1.95 -0.27 1.66
CA LEU A 20 -1.72 0.05 0.25
C LEU A 20 -2.81 -0.51 -0.67
N ARG A 21 -3.34 -1.70 -0.38
CA ARG A 21 -4.55 -2.23 -1.04
C ARG A 21 -5.74 -1.27 -0.89
N SER A 22 -5.98 -0.80 0.33
CA SER A 22 -7.08 0.13 0.61
C SER A 22 -6.95 1.45 -0.19
N ILE A 23 -5.72 1.99 -0.25
CA ILE A 23 -5.41 3.17 -1.07
C ILE A 23 -5.70 2.89 -2.54
N LEU A 24 -5.13 1.81 -3.08
CA LEU A 24 -5.20 1.50 -4.50
C LEU A 24 -6.65 1.27 -4.94
N LEU A 25 -7.43 0.48 -4.22
CA LEU A 25 -8.83 0.23 -4.54
C LEU A 25 -9.67 1.52 -4.50
N SER A 26 -9.54 2.31 -3.42
CA SER A 26 -10.25 3.59 -3.29
C SER A 26 -9.89 4.58 -4.41
N TYR A 27 -8.61 4.60 -4.80
CA TYR A 27 -8.10 5.49 -5.84
C TYR A 27 -8.52 5.05 -7.24
N ILE A 28 -8.37 3.77 -7.61
CA ILE A 28 -8.75 3.30 -8.95
C ILE A 28 -10.26 3.38 -9.16
N PHE A 29 -11.06 3.06 -8.14
CA PHE A 29 -12.52 3.22 -8.21
C PHE A 29 -12.90 4.68 -8.45
N CYS A 30 -12.29 5.60 -7.71
CA CYS A 30 -12.48 7.03 -7.90
C CYS A 30 -12.11 7.48 -9.32
N LYS A 31 -10.91 7.09 -9.80
CA LYS A 31 -10.42 7.53 -11.12
C LYS A 31 -11.17 6.90 -12.28
N LYS A 32 -11.63 5.65 -12.17
CA LYS A 32 -12.48 5.01 -13.17
C LYS A 32 -13.76 5.79 -13.39
N ASN A 33 -14.32 6.35 -12.31
CA ASN A 33 -15.55 7.12 -12.33
C ASN A 33 -15.33 8.64 -12.36
N LYS A 34 -14.17 9.10 -12.87
CA LYS A 34 -13.82 10.53 -13.01
C LYS A 34 -14.04 11.37 -11.72
N GLY A 35 -13.79 10.74 -10.57
CA GLY A 35 -14.09 11.27 -9.25
C GLY A 35 -12.99 12.09 -8.57
N LYS A 36 -13.29 12.56 -7.35
CA LYS A 36 -12.36 13.25 -6.43
C LYS A 36 -11.86 12.28 -5.35
N PHE A 37 -10.55 12.25 -5.12
CA PHE A 37 -9.89 11.40 -4.11
C PHE A 37 -9.26 12.27 -3.04
N TYR A 38 -9.66 12.07 -1.78
CA TYR A 38 -9.16 12.83 -0.62
C TYR A 38 -8.21 12.01 0.25
N LEU A 39 -7.34 12.71 0.97
CA LEU A 39 -6.58 12.18 2.10
C LEU A 39 -7.07 12.84 3.39
N ARG A 40 -7.43 12.02 4.39
CA ARG A 40 -7.72 12.46 5.75
C ARG A 40 -6.78 11.75 6.72
N ILE A 41 -6.20 12.46 7.67
CA ILE A 41 -5.32 11.85 8.68
C ILE A 41 -6.11 11.66 9.97
N ASP A 42 -6.31 10.40 10.33
CA ASP A 42 -7.06 10.00 11.53
C ASP A 42 -6.13 10.01 12.75
N ASN A 43 -5.69 11.22 13.14
CA ASN A 43 -4.80 11.49 14.27
C ASN A 43 -5.55 11.96 15.53
N SER A 44 -6.79 11.51 15.71
CA SER A 44 -7.58 11.84 16.91
C SER A 44 -6.90 11.34 18.19
N ASP A 45 -6.18 10.22 18.14
CA ASP A 45 -5.38 9.70 19.27
C ASP A 45 -3.96 10.31 19.20
N PHE A 46 -3.73 11.38 19.97
CA PHE A 46 -2.49 12.15 19.92
C PHE A 46 -1.28 11.34 20.39
N LEU A 47 -1.40 10.65 21.54
CA LEU A 47 -0.30 9.87 22.15
C LEU A 47 0.25 8.81 21.21
N ARG A 48 -0.63 8.17 20.42
CA ARG A 48 -0.20 7.14 19.46
C ARG A 48 0.23 7.71 18.12
N SER A 49 -0.15 8.95 17.78
CA SER A 49 0.10 9.55 16.47
C SER A 49 1.51 10.12 16.37
N LYS A 50 2.30 9.65 15.40
CA LYS A 50 3.69 10.12 15.21
C LYS A 50 3.86 10.84 13.87
N ILE A 51 4.50 12.01 13.90
CA ILE A 51 4.86 12.79 12.70
C ILE A 51 5.67 11.94 11.70
N LYS A 52 6.58 11.09 12.19
CA LYS A 52 7.33 10.13 11.38
C LYS A 52 6.42 9.20 10.55
N ASN A 53 5.33 8.72 11.14
CA ASN A 53 4.38 7.84 10.46
C ASN A 53 3.55 8.61 9.42
N PHE A 54 3.14 9.84 9.73
CA PHE A 54 2.51 10.74 8.75
C PHE A 54 3.43 11.00 7.54
N LYS A 55 4.70 11.36 7.77
CA LYS A 55 5.71 11.52 6.70
C LYS A 55 5.85 10.24 5.87
N ASN A 56 5.79 9.06 6.50
CA ASN A 56 5.83 7.77 5.79
C ASN A 56 4.59 7.51 4.94
N ILE A 57 3.39 7.93 5.38
CA ILE A 57 2.17 7.88 4.58
C ILE A 57 2.34 8.70 3.30
N ILE A 58 2.78 9.95 3.42
CA ILE A 58 3.00 10.83 2.25
C ILE A 58 4.08 10.27 1.32
N LYS A 59 5.21 9.80 1.86
CA LYS A 59 6.28 9.13 1.08
C LYS A 59 5.78 7.88 0.36
N THR A 60 4.82 7.16 0.93
CA THR A 60 4.21 5.97 0.31
C THR A 60 3.31 6.36 -0.85
N LEU A 61 2.40 7.33 -0.65
CA LEU A 61 1.52 7.84 -1.70
C LEU A 61 2.32 8.37 -2.90
N ASN A 62 3.39 9.12 -2.65
CA ASN A 62 4.31 9.59 -3.70
C ASN A 62 5.03 8.41 -4.40
N TRP A 63 5.46 7.39 -3.66
CA TRP A 63 6.15 6.21 -4.23
C TRP A 63 5.27 5.41 -5.19
N VAL A 64 3.97 5.30 -4.90
CA VAL A 64 2.98 4.65 -5.76
C VAL A 64 2.25 5.62 -6.71
N LYS A 65 2.68 6.88 -6.77
CA LYS A 65 2.15 7.93 -7.66
C LYS A 65 0.65 8.20 -7.49
N ILE A 66 0.16 8.12 -6.26
CA ILE A 66 -1.24 8.43 -5.93
C ILE A 66 -1.37 9.93 -5.67
N LYS A 67 -2.26 10.59 -6.42
CA LYS A 67 -2.59 12.01 -6.27
C LYS A 67 -3.91 12.15 -5.51
N PHE A 68 -4.01 13.15 -4.63
CA PHE A 68 -5.23 13.49 -3.90
C PHE A 68 -5.45 14.99 -3.98
N ILE A 69 -6.72 15.41 -3.92
CA ILE A 69 -7.12 16.78 -4.27
C ILE A 69 -6.70 17.80 -3.20
N ASN A 70 -6.75 17.42 -1.93
CA ASN A 70 -6.46 18.30 -0.80
C ASN A 70 -4.98 18.24 -0.37
N ARG A 71 -4.05 18.38 -1.34
CA ARG A 71 -2.60 18.28 -1.06
C ARG A 71 -2.06 19.46 -0.26
N LYS A 72 -2.57 20.68 -0.52
CA LYS A 72 -2.22 21.88 0.25
C LYS A 72 -2.94 21.89 1.61
N ASN A 73 -4.20 21.47 1.63
CA ASN A 73 -5.07 21.53 2.82
C ASN A 73 -5.46 20.12 3.30
N ILE A 74 -4.47 19.34 3.77
CA ILE A 74 -4.74 18.01 4.31
C ILE A 74 -5.60 18.13 5.57
N ILE A 75 -6.62 17.28 5.67
CA ILE A 75 -7.52 17.26 6.82
C ILE A 75 -6.90 16.42 7.93
N PHE A 76 -6.76 17.03 9.10
CA PHE A 76 -6.33 16.37 10.33
C PHE A 76 -7.47 16.39 11.35
N GLN A 77 -7.81 15.23 11.90
CA GLN A 77 -8.96 15.12 12.81
C GLN A 77 -8.73 15.85 14.15
N ASN A 78 -7.49 15.90 14.64
CA ASN A 78 -7.20 16.64 15.88
C ASN A 78 -7.48 18.15 15.77
N LYS A 79 -7.49 18.73 14.57
CA LYS A 79 -7.80 20.14 14.32
C LYS A 79 -9.31 20.44 14.20
N ARG A 80 -10.17 19.45 14.44
CA ARG A 80 -11.62 19.53 14.15
C ARG A 80 -12.50 19.26 15.36
N LYS A 81 -11.94 19.30 16.57
CA LYS A 81 -12.65 19.03 17.84
C LYS A 81 -13.94 19.84 17.96
N ASN A 82 -13.91 21.14 17.69
CA ASN A 82 -15.08 22.02 17.80
C ASN A 82 -16.21 21.62 16.87
N ILE A 83 -15.89 21.20 15.64
CA ILE A 83 -16.88 20.69 14.67
C ILE A 83 -17.55 19.43 15.24
N TYR A 84 -16.77 18.50 15.79
CA TYR A 84 -17.32 17.27 16.35
C TYR A 84 -18.21 17.53 17.56
N LEU A 85 -17.80 18.40 18.49
CA LEU A 85 -18.61 18.78 19.65
C LEU A 85 -19.92 19.46 19.22
N LYS A 86 -19.88 20.35 18.22
CA LYS A 86 -21.08 20.99 17.66
C LYS A 86 -22.07 19.96 17.11
N GLU A 87 -21.58 18.99 16.33
CA GLU A 87 -22.44 17.93 15.78
C GLU A 87 -22.95 16.96 16.87
N ALA A 88 -22.17 16.72 17.93
CA ALA A 88 -22.61 15.90 19.06
C ALA A 88 -23.74 16.58 19.84
N LYS A 89 -23.63 17.88 20.09
CA LYS A 89 -24.69 18.68 20.72
C LYS A 89 -25.99 18.66 19.91
N LYS A 90 -25.92 18.67 18.56
CA LYS A 90 -27.11 18.49 17.72
C LYS A 90 -27.81 17.14 17.94
N LEU A 91 -27.05 16.06 18.13
CA LEU A 91 -27.63 14.75 18.43
C LEU A 91 -28.31 14.72 19.81
N ILE A 92 -27.75 15.42 20.79
CA ILE A 92 -28.35 15.56 22.13
C ILE A 92 -29.68 16.31 22.03
N LYS A 93 -29.70 17.48 21.36
CA LYS A 93 -30.94 18.25 21.11
C LYS A 93 -32.04 17.41 20.45
N LYS A 94 -31.66 16.50 19.54
CA LYS A 94 -32.58 15.57 18.86
C LYS A 94 -32.95 14.33 19.67
N LYS A 95 -32.57 14.24 20.95
CA LYS A 95 -32.73 13.05 21.82
C LYS A 95 -32.15 11.75 21.19
N LYS A 96 -31.11 11.89 20.33
CA LYS A 96 -30.39 10.77 19.68
C LYS A 96 -29.05 10.45 20.37
N ALA A 97 -28.62 11.30 21.30
CA ALA A 97 -27.48 11.08 22.17
C ALA A 97 -27.80 11.63 23.56
N TYR A 98 -27.05 11.20 24.57
CA TYR A 98 -27.22 11.62 25.96
C TYR A 98 -25.88 11.64 26.69
N TYR A 99 -25.82 12.40 27.79
CA TYR A 99 -24.68 12.40 28.69
C TYR A 99 -24.75 11.19 29.62
N LYS A 100 -23.61 10.51 29.83
CA LYS A 100 -23.47 9.45 30.83
C LYS A 100 -22.02 9.40 31.33
N ASN A 101 -21.83 9.55 32.63
CA ASN A 101 -20.53 9.49 33.33
C ASN A 101 -19.50 10.43 32.69
N GLY A 102 -19.85 11.68 32.42
CA GLY A 102 -18.98 12.68 31.76
C GLY A 102 -18.71 12.44 30.27
N SER A 103 -19.30 11.41 29.65
CA SER A 103 -19.17 11.12 28.22
C SER A 103 -20.48 11.38 27.48
N ILE A 104 -20.43 11.55 26.16
CA ILE A 104 -21.64 11.59 25.31
C ILE A 104 -21.78 10.23 24.61
N LYS A 105 -22.91 9.55 24.84
CA LYS A 105 -23.27 8.29 24.22
C LYS A 105 -24.34 8.49 23.15
N PHE A 106 -24.19 7.79 22.02
CA PHE A 106 -25.21 7.69 21.00
C PHE A 106 -26.24 6.65 21.37
N LYS A 107 -27.53 7.02 21.30
CA LYS A 107 -28.67 6.17 21.62
C LYS A 107 -29.09 5.35 20.42
N ILE A 108 -29.06 4.03 20.54
CA ILE A 108 -29.50 3.10 19.51
C ILE A 108 -30.98 2.81 19.66
N ASN A 109 -31.73 2.96 18.58
CA ASN A 109 -33.10 2.45 18.53
C ASN A 109 -33.07 0.94 18.28
N LYS A 110 -33.28 0.18 19.35
CA LYS A 110 -33.22 -1.29 19.39
C LYS A 110 -34.30 -1.98 18.53
N LYS A 111 -35.43 -1.31 18.25
CA LYS A 111 -36.51 -1.84 17.41
C LYS A 111 -36.22 -1.75 15.91
N LYS A 112 -35.18 -1.01 15.49
CA LYS A 112 -34.86 -0.78 14.07
C LYS A 112 -33.75 -1.69 13.54
N PHE A 113 -33.62 -1.74 12.22
CA PHE A 113 -32.51 -2.39 11.52
C PHE A 113 -31.73 -1.37 10.70
N VAL A 114 -30.45 -1.63 10.47
CA VAL A 114 -29.65 -0.91 9.47
C VAL A 114 -29.37 -1.81 8.29
N SER A 115 -29.42 -1.22 7.10
CA SER A 115 -29.17 -1.94 5.86
C SER A 115 -28.45 -1.07 4.85
N TRP A 116 -27.64 -1.73 4.02
CA TRP A 116 -26.97 -1.14 2.87
C TRP A 116 -26.73 -2.22 1.81
N TYR A 117 -26.32 -1.79 0.61
CA TYR A 117 -26.06 -2.70 -0.50
C TYR A 117 -24.57 -2.74 -0.82
N GLU A 118 -24.04 -3.94 -1.02
CA GLU A 118 -22.69 -4.21 -1.52
C GLU A 118 -22.74 -5.16 -2.69
N ASN A 119 -22.27 -4.73 -3.86
CA ASN A 119 -22.29 -5.55 -5.07
C ASN A 119 -23.65 -6.22 -5.31
N LYS A 120 -24.74 -5.43 -5.26
CA LYS A 120 -26.15 -5.87 -5.38
C LYS A 120 -26.67 -6.77 -4.23
N LYS A 121 -25.85 -7.14 -3.25
CA LYS A 121 -26.33 -7.87 -2.06
C LYS A 121 -26.74 -6.91 -0.95
N LYS A 122 -27.95 -7.08 -0.42
CA LYS A 122 -28.42 -6.34 0.75
C LYS A 122 -27.77 -6.94 1.99
N ILE A 123 -27.13 -6.10 2.78
CA ILE A 123 -26.61 -6.47 4.10
C ILE A 123 -27.59 -5.89 5.13
N LEU A 124 -28.05 -6.74 6.04
CA LEU A 124 -29.01 -6.39 7.10
C LEU A 124 -28.35 -6.62 8.46
N PHE A 125 -28.45 -5.63 9.36
CA PHE A 125 -27.98 -5.72 10.73
C PHE A 125 -29.08 -5.27 11.69
N SER A 126 -29.41 -6.13 12.65
CA SER A 126 -30.31 -5.79 13.74
C SER A 126 -29.66 -4.81 14.70
N ASN A 127 -30.38 -3.75 15.10
CA ASN A 127 -29.88 -2.86 16.14
C ASN A 127 -29.95 -3.50 17.54
N LYS A 128 -30.66 -4.63 17.72
CA LYS A 128 -30.69 -5.36 18.99
C LYS A 128 -29.26 -5.67 19.48
N THR A 129 -28.38 -6.08 18.57
CA THR A 129 -26.98 -6.45 18.84
C THR A 129 -26.02 -5.26 19.02
N ILE A 130 -26.48 -4.02 18.81
CA ILE A 130 -25.64 -2.83 18.90
C ILE A 130 -25.97 -2.07 20.19
N ASN A 131 -25.02 -2.03 21.11
CA ASN A 131 -25.16 -1.23 22.33
C ASN A 131 -24.96 0.25 22.07
N ASP A 132 -25.58 1.08 22.90
CA ASP A 132 -25.29 2.51 22.98
C ASP A 132 -23.79 2.72 23.16
N PHE A 133 -23.21 3.55 22.30
CA PHE A 133 -21.75 3.67 22.23
C PHE A 133 -21.31 5.11 22.37
N ILE A 134 -20.13 5.30 22.97
CA ILE A 134 -19.55 6.61 23.21
C ILE A 134 -19.22 7.27 21.86
N ILE A 135 -19.66 8.51 21.69
CA ILE A 135 -19.32 9.38 20.56
C ILE A 135 -18.37 10.51 20.96
N VAL A 136 -18.40 10.93 22.24
CA VAL A 136 -17.43 11.85 22.85
C VAL A 136 -17.01 11.30 24.21
N ARG A 137 -15.70 11.12 24.42
CA ARG A 137 -15.13 10.62 25.68
C ARG A 137 -15.14 11.70 26.77
N LYS A 138 -14.89 11.31 28.02
CA LYS A 138 -14.79 12.22 29.18
C LYS A 138 -13.81 13.37 28.94
N ASN A 139 -12.67 13.09 28.35
CA ASN A 139 -11.66 14.09 27.98
C ASN A 139 -12.04 14.97 26.75
N GLY A 140 -13.30 14.96 26.33
CA GLY A 140 -13.80 15.71 25.18
C GLY A 140 -13.37 15.19 23.81
N MET A 141 -12.62 14.08 23.73
CA MET A 141 -12.17 13.51 22.46
C MET A 141 -13.28 12.66 21.83
N SER A 142 -13.62 12.95 20.58
CA SER A 142 -14.63 12.19 19.83
C SER A 142 -14.10 10.82 19.35
N THR A 143 -15.00 9.84 19.25
CA THR A 143 -14.64 8.45 18.88
C THR A 143 -14.68 8.22 17.37
N TYR A 144 -13.96 7.19 16.92
CA TYR A 144 -13.79 6.85 15.49
C TYR A 144 -15.08 6.81 14.68
N ASN A 145 -16.12 6.13 15.20
CA ASN A 145 -17.39 5.95 14.46
C ASN A 145 -18.14 7.27 14.27
N PHE A 146 -17.99 8.20 15.21
CA PHE A 146 -18.60 9.51 15.12
C PHE A 146 -17.82 10.44 14.20
N ILE A 147 -16.53 10.65 14.47
CA ILE A 147 -15.69 11.58 13.69
C ILE A 147 -15.60 11.18 12.21
N THR A 148 -15.58 9.87 11.92
CA THR A 148 -15.55 9.38 10.53
C THR A 148 -16.81 9.80 9.77
N VAL A 149 -17.99 9.71 10.38
CA VAL A 149 -19.26 10.12 9.75
C VAL A 149 -19.28 11.62 9.53
N ILE A 150 -18.89 12.40 10.53
CA ILE A 150 -18.87 13.86 10.43
C ILE A 150 -17.92 14.29 9.32
N ASP A 151 -16.69 13.80 9.30
CA ASP A 151 -15.74 14.17 8.25
C ASP A 151 -16.15 13.66 6.87
N ASP A 152 -16.70 12.45 6.76
CA ASP A 152 -17.21 11.94 5.49
C ASP A 152 -18.38 12.81 4.98
N PHE A 153 -19.22 13.36 5.87
CA PHE A 153 -20.27 14.32 5.52
C PHE A 153 -19.71 15.65 5.01
N TYR A 154 -18.82 16.32 5.77
CA TYR A 154 -18.24 17.60 5.36
C TYR A 154 -17.41 17.49 4.07
N LEU A 155 -16.77 16.34 3.83
CA LEU A 155 -16.06 16.05 2.57
C LEU A 155 -16.97 15.63 1.42
N LYS A 156 -18.27 15.49 1.66
CA LYS A 156 -19.27 14.98 0.69
C LYS A 156 -18.85 13.61 0.14
N ILE A 157 -18.26 12.74 0.97
CA ILE A 157 -17.85 11.40 0.58
C ILE A 157 -19.07 10.61 0.12
N THR A 158 -18.97 10.04 -1.07
CA THR A 158 -20.06 9.22 -1.65
C THR A 158 -19.81 7.73 -1.47
N HIS A 159 -18.54 7.31 -1.48
CA HIS A 159 -18.14 5.92 -1.45
C HIS A 159 -16.98 5.68 -0.49
N VAL A 160 -17.13 4.68 0.37
CA VAL A 160 -16.15 4.25 1.36
C VAL A 160 -15.72 2.83 1.03
N LEU A 161 -14.49 2.69 0.52
CA LEU A 161 -13.86 1.39 0.30
C LEU A 161 -12.91 1.10 1.47
N ARG A 162 -13.15 0.02 2.21
CA ARG A 162 -12.32 -0.36 3.38
C ARG A 162 -12.32 -1.88 3.62
N GLY A 163 -11.45 -2.34 4.52
CA GLY A 163 -11.38 -3.75 4.87
C GLY A 163 -12.63 -4.24 5.61
N ILE A 164 -12.98 -5.51 5.42
CA ILE A 164 -14.18 -6.17 5.98
C ILE A 164 -14.23 -6.15 7.52
N GLU A 165 -13.12 -5.96 8.20
CA GLU A 165 -13.05 -5.77 9.66
C GLU A 165 -13.87 -4.57 10.15
N HIS A 166 -14.24 -3.65 9.26
CA HIS A 166 -15.04 -2.48 9.59
C HIS A 166 -16.54 -2.66 9.35
N ILE A 167 -17.02 -3.87 9.06
CA ILE A 167 -18.44 -4.11 8.80
C ILE A 167 -19.34 -3.71 9.98
N ASN A 168 -18.98 -4.07 11.21
CA ASN A 168 -19.72 -3.67 12.41
C ASN A 168 -19.68 -2.15 12.65
N ASN A 169 -18.58 -1.50 12.27
CA ASN A 169 -18.48 -0.05 12.32
C ASN A 169 -19.43 0.61 11.31
N THR A 170 -19.67 -0.01 10.15
CA THR A 170 -20.66 0.47 9.16
C THR A 170 -22.05 0.55 9.76
N ALA A 171 -22.48 -0.49 10.49
CA ALA A 171 -23.79 -0.50 11.13
C ALA A 171 -23.94 0.65 12.15
N LYS A 172 -22.92 0.89 12.98
CA LYS A 172 -22.89 2.04 13.91
C LYS A 172 -22.91 3.38 13.17
N GLN A 173 -22.13 3.51 12.09
CA GLN A 173 -22.02 4.73 11.30
C GLN A 173 -23.33 5.08 10.57
N ILE A 174 -24.04 4.08 10.02
CA ILE A 174 -25.33 4.28 9.35
C ILE A 174 -26.39 4.80 10.33
N ASN A 175 -26.41 4.32 11.59
CA ASN A 175 -27.32 4.84 12.61
C ASN A 175 -27.08 6.34 12.87
N ILE A 176 -25.81 6.79 12.92
CA ILE A 176 -25.47 8.21 13.06
C ILE A 176 -25.90 9.00 11.82
N ILE A 177 -25.58 8.52 10.61
CA ILE A 177 -25.95 9.17 9.34
C ILE A 177 -27.46 9.42 9.27
N ARG A 178 -28.26 8.39 9.58
CA ARG A 178 -29.73 8.50 9.61
C ARG A 178 -30.23 9.51 10.65
N SER A 179 -29.63 9.49 11.84
CA SER A 179 -30.02 10.40 12.94
C SER A 179 -29.70 11.87 12.64
N LEU A 180 -28.62 12.11 11.90
CA LEU A 180 -28.24 13.44 11.43
C LEU A 180 -28.97 13.85 10.14
N LYS A 181 -29.79 12.97 9.54
CA LYS A 181 -30.42 13.17 8.21
C LYS A 181 -29.39 13.51 7.12
N ILE A 182 -28.21 12.91 7.19
CA ILE A 182 -27.12 13.11 6.22
C ILE A 182 -27.34 12.22 4.99
N LYS A 183 -26.91 12.71 3.82
CA LYS A 183 -26.93 11.94 2.57
C LYS A 183 -26.22 10.58 2.73
N LYS A 184 -26.85 9.54 2.19
CA LYS A 184 -26.36 8.16 2.26
C LYS A 184 -24.97 8.03 1.62
N VAL A 185 -24.10 7.26 2.28
CA VAL A 185 -22.77 6.87 1.81
C VAL A 185 -22.80 5.40 1.39
N ASN A 186 -22.23 5.09 0.23
CA ASN A 186 -22.10 3.72 -0.24
C ASN A 186 -20.84 3.08 0.37
N TYR A 187 -21.02 1.99 1.09
CA TYR A 187 -19.92 1.22 1.68
C TYR A 187 -19.58 0.03 0.80
N ILE A 188 -18.29 -0.25 0.65
CA ILE A 188 -17.78 -1.40 -0.08
C ILE A 188 -16.69 -2.02 0.79
N HIS A 189 -16.93 -3.23 1.27
CA HIS A 189 -15.93 -3.97 2.03
C HIS A 189 -15.16 -4.94 1.16
N PHE A 190 -13.86 -5.03 1.37
CA PHE A 190 -13.00 -6.01 0.71
C PHE A 190 -12.25 -6.86 1.73
N SER A 191 -11.96 -8.10 1.32
CA SER A 191 -11.25 -9.06 2.15
C SER A 191 -9.85 -8.60 2.56
N ASN A 192 -9.29 -9.19 3.61
CA ASN A 192 -7.96 -8.84 4.06
C ASN A 192 -6.86 -9.62 3.33
N PHE A 193 -5.67 -9.02 3.27
CA PHE A 193 -4.46 -9.82 3.08
C PHE A 193 -4.10 -10.49 4.40
N ILE A 194 -3.74 -11.77 4.33
CA ILE A 194 -3.34 -12.59 5.48
C ILE A 194 -1.95 -13.18 5.25
N LYS A 195 -1.31 -13.57 6.36
CA LYS A 195 -0.03 -14.29 6.36
C LYS A 195 -0.24 -15.72 5.87
N LYS A 196 0.86 -16.44 5.58
CA LYS A 196 0.82 -17.87 5.21
C LYS A 196 0.14 -18.74 6.27
N ASN A 197 0.31 -18.41 7.55
CA ASN A 197 -0.31 -19.12 8.67
C ASN A 197 -1.75 -18.68 8.97
N GLY A 198 -2.47 -18.08 8.01
CA GLY A 198 -3.84 -17.62 8.19
C GLY A 198 -4.01 -16.32 9.00
N LYS A 199 -3.05 -15.97 9.86
CA LYS A 199 -3.17 -14.80 10.75
C LYS A 199 -3.19 -13.47 10.00
N LYS A 200 -3.91 -12.49 10.55
CA LYS A 200 -3.97 -11.11 10.03
C LYS A 200 -2.57 -10.46 10.05
N ILE A 201 -2.36 -9.54 9.11
CA ILE A 201 -1.15 -8.71 9.08
C ILE A 201 -1.26 -7.66 10.18
N SER A 202 -0.21 -7.53 10.99
CA SER A 202 -0.15 -6.54 12.08
C SER A 202 0.84 -5.43 11.76
N LYS A 203 0.63 -4.25 12.35
CA LYS A 203 1.55 -3.09 12.23
C LYS A 203 2.93 -3.35 12.84
N ARG A 204 3.07 -4.33 13.73
CA ARG A 204 4.32 -4.71 14.41
C ARG A 204 5.22 -5.60 13.56
N ASN A 205 4.67 -6.25 12.54
CA ASN A 205 5.45 -7.15 11.69
C ASN A 205 6.12 -6.35 10.56
N SER A 206 7.43 -6.15 10.68
CA SER A 206 8.26 -5.35 9.77
C SER A 206 8.30 -5.91 8.34
N ASP A 207 8.15 -7.22 8.16
CA ASP A 207 8.28 -7.88 6.85
C ASP A 207 7.21 -7.42 5.86
N TYR A 208 5.99 -7.18 6.34
CA TYR A 208 4.86 -6.73 5.52
C TYR A 208 4.73 -5.21 5.45
N SER A 209 5.67 -4.47 6.05
CA SER A 209 5.69 -3.02 6.01
C SER A 209 5.98 -2.51 4.60
N ILE A 210 5.36 -1.38 4.24
CA ILE A 210 5.65 -0.72 2.97
C ILE A 210 7.10 -0.25 2.89
N LEU A 211 7.72 0.07 4.04
CA LEU A 211 9.14 0.43 4.08
C LEU A 211 10.01 -0.75 3.60
N ASN A 212 9.72 -1.97 4.06
CA ASN A 212 10.41 -3.17 3.60
C ASN A 212 10.16 -3.40 2.10
N TYR A 213 8.91 -3.32 1.64
CA TYR A 213 8.62 -3.47 0.21
C TYR A 213 9.30 -2.42 -0.66
N LYS A 214 9.39 -1.17 -0.20
CA LYS A 214 10.05 -0.08 -0.92
C LYS A 214 11.57 -0.26 -1.01
N LYS A 215 12.19 -0.89 -0.01
CA LYS A 215 13.62 -1.24 -0.04
C LYS A 215 13.89 -2.35 -1.08
N ASN A 216 12.98 -3.33 -1.16
CA ASN A 216 13.24 -4.58 -1.89
C ASN A 216 12.61 -4.66 -3.29
N PHE A 217 11.61 -3.83 -3.61
CA PHE A 217 10.80 -3.97 -4.81
C PHE A 217 10.45 -2.63 -5.47
N PHE A 218 10.16 -2.65 -6.77
CA PHE A 218 9.65 -1.49 -7.49
C PHE A 218 8.16 -1.24 -7.18
N SER A 219 7.73 0.02 -7.12
CA SER A 219 6.33 0.33 -6.80
C SER A 219 5.34 -0.30 -7.77
N GLY A 220 5.65 -0.31 -9.07
CA GLY A 220 4.75 -0.90 -10.06
C GLY A 220 4.62 -2.43 -9.97
N SER A 221 5.62 -3.15 -9.43
CA SER A 221 5.49 -4.60 -9.20
C SER A 221 4.57 -4.88 -8.00
N ILE A 222 4.68 -4.09 -6.93
CA ILE A 222 3.78 -4.18 -5.77
C ILE A 222 2.35 -3.79 -6.15
N ILE A 223 2.16 -2.73 -6.93
CA ILE A 223 0.84 -2.33 -7.43
C ILE A 223 0.22 -3.47 -8.27
N ALA A 224 0.98 -4.02 -9.22
CA ALA A 224 0.51 -5.11 -10.07
C ALA A 224 0.15 -6.37 -9.25
N TYR A 225 0.99 -6.72 -8.27
CA TYR A 225 0.71 -7.83 -7.37
C TYR A 225 -0.61 -7.61 -6.60
N ILE A 226 -0.77 -6.43 -5.97
CA ILE A 226 -1.96 -6.14 -5.17
C ILE A 226 -3.20 -6.20 -6.04
N LEU A 227 -3.24 -5.47 -7.15
CA LEU A 227 -4.44 -5.33 -7.97
C LEU A 227 -4.85 -6.62 -8.66
N ASN A 228 -3.89 -7.44 -9.11
CA ASN A 228 -4.18 -8.77 -9.65
C ASN A 228 -4.55 -9.81 -8.57
N SER A 229 -4.35 -9.49 -7.28
CA SER A 229 -4.72 -10.37 -6.17
C SER A 229 -6.04 -9.97 -5.50
N CYS A 230 -6.57 -8.77 -5.79
CA CYS A 230 -7.81 -8.26 -5.19
C CYS A 230 -9.08 -8.71 -5.90
N GLY A 231 -8.98 -9.32 -7.09
CA GLY A 231 -10.13 -9.61 -7.92
C GLY A 231 -9.81 -10.46 -9.15
N LYS A 232 -10.41 -10.11 -10.30
CA LYS A 232 -10.03 -10.65 -11.61
C LYS A 232 -8.53 -10.44 -11.82
N ASN A 233 -7.81 -11.54 -12.00
CA ASN A 233 -6.41 -11.48 -12.36
C ASN A 233 -6.32 -11.17 -13.85
N TYR A 234 -5.81 -9.99 -14.19
CA TYR A 234 -5.68 -9.59 -15.58
C TYR A 234 -4.41 -10.14 -16.23
N ASN A 235 -3.51 -10.78 -15.45
CA ASN A 235 -2.15 -11.14 -15.87
C ASN A 235 -1.37 -9.97 -16.50
N LYS A 236 -1.86 -8.73 -16.35
CA LYS A 236 -1.27 -7.51 -16.89
C LYS A 236 -0.33 -6.88 -15.88
N PHE A 237 0.63 -6.18 -16.44
CA PHE A 237 1.78 -5.62 -15.75
C PHE A 237 1.75 -4.10 -15.81
N CYS A 238 2.12 -3.48 -14.68
CA CYS A 238 2.77 -2.17 -14.65
C CYS A 238 2.06 -1.01 -15.36
N ASN A 239 0.73 -0.94 -15.36
CA ASN A 239 0.03 0.26 -15.80
C ASN A 239 -1.18 0.54 -14.91
N LEU A 240 -1.04 1.51 -14.00
CA LEU A 240 -2.17 1.93 -13.15
C LEU A 240 -3.35 2.43 -14.00
N LYS A 241 -3.11 3.03 -15.18
CA LYS A 241 -4.17 3.44 -16.12
C LYS A 241 -4.96 2.22 -16.64
N PHE A 242 -4.30 1.11 -16.92
CA PHE A 242 -4.96 -0.14 -17.32
C PHE A 242 -5.90 -0.64 -16.21
N PHE A 243 -5.42 -0.69 -14.96
CA PHE A 243 -6.25 -1.10 -13.84
C PHE A 243 -7.41 -0.13 -13.60
N ILE A 244 -7.19 1.17 -13.75
CA ILE A 244 -8.26 2.18 -13.68
C ILE A 244 -9.32 1.85 -14.74
N LYS A 245 -8.96 1.70 -16.02
CA LYS A 245 -9.92 1.45 -17.12
C LYS A 245 -10.75 0.18 -16.91
N ASN A 246 -10.13 -0.88 -16.37
CA ASN A 246 -10.73 -2.21 -16.25
C ASN A 246 -11.28 -2.54 -14.86
N PHE A 247 -11.21 -1.62 -13.89
CA PHE A 247 -11.70 -1.90 -12.55
C PHE A 247 -13.23 -2.05 -12.53
N LYS A 248 -13.72 -3.16 -11.95
CA LYS A 248 -15.13 -3.46 -11.71
C LYS A 248 -15.30 -3.90 -10.27
N LEU A 249 -16.27 -3.34 -9.54
CA LEU A 249 -16.52 -3.68 -8.13
C LEU A 249 -16.96 -5.14 -7.95
N GLN A 250 -17.69 -5.67 -8.92
CA GLN A 250 -18.15 -7.07 -8.89
C GLN A 250 -16.99 -8.07 -8.86
N ASN A 251 -15.83 -7.67 -9.41
CA ASN A 251 -14.67 -8.54 -9.49
C ASN A 251 -13.90 -8.63 -8.17
N LEU A 252 -14.27 -7.88 -7.12
CA LEU A 252 -13.55 -7.91 -5.85
C LEU A 252 -13.72 -9.25 -5.12
N LYS A 253 -12.60 -9.86 -4.71
CA LYS A 253 -12.60 -11.09 -3.92
C LYS A 253 -13.18 -10.87 -2.52
N LYS A 254 -14.07 -11.78 -2.11
CA LYS A 254 -14.63 -11.84 -0.75
C LYS A 254 -13.76 -12.63 0.22
N ASN A 255 -13.04 -13.62 -0.26
CA ASN A 255 -12.17 -14.45 0.59
C ASN A 255 -10.85 -13.73 0.87
N PRO A 256 -10.29 -13.89 2.09
CA PRO A 256 -8.96 -13.41 2.42
C PRO A 256 -7.92 -13.90 1.41
N THR A 257 -6.88 -13.11 1.17
CA THR A 257 -5.82 -13.46 0.23
C THR A 257 -4.50 -13.67 0.96
N ILE A 258 -3.93 -14.86 0.84
CA ILE A 258 -2.62 -15.17 1.40
C ILE A 258 -1.53 -14.43 0.62
N ILE A 259 -0.61 -13.77 1.34
CA ILE A 259 0.52 -13.11 0.71
C ILE A 259 1.50 -14.13 0.15
N ASN A 260 1.72 -14.07 -1.17
CA ASN A 260 2.66 -14.93 -1.87
C ASN A 260 3.92 -14.14 -2.28
N ASN A 261 4.98 -14.25 -1.46
CA ASN A 261 6.26 -13.62 -1.75
C ASN A 261 6.90 -14.12 -3.05
N LYS A 262 6.76 -15.41 -3.42
CA LYS A 262 7.23 -15.94 -4.72
C LYS A 262 6.57 -15.19 -5.89
N LYS A 263 5.26 -14.93 -5.79
CA LYS A 263 4.51 -14.17 -6.80
C LYS A 263 4.92 -12.70 -6.84
N ILE A 264 5.17 -12.06 -5.70
CA ILE A 264 5.72 -10.69 -5.65
C ILE A 264 7.07 -10.61 -6.37
N LEU A 265 7.96 -11.57 -6.11
CA LEU A 265 9.26 -11.67 -6.77
C LEU A 265 9.11 -11.83 -8.29
N TRP A 266 8.18 -12.67 -8.73
CA TRP A 266 7.85 -12.83 -10.15
C TRP A 266 7.36 -11.52 -10.78
N TYR A 267 6.44 -10.79 -10.13
CA TYR A 267 6.01 -9.46 -10.60
C TYR A 267 7.17 -8.47 -10.69
N ASN A 268 8.11 -8.52 -9.75
CA ASN A 268 9.27 -7.64 -9.73
C ASN A 268 10.25 -7.95 -10.86
N LYS A 269 10.52 -9.23 -11.11
CA LYS A 269 11.36 -9.72 -12.22
C LYS A 269 10.81 -9.23 -13.56
N LYS A 270 9.50 -9.38 -13.79
CA LYS A 270 8.86 -8.92 -15.03
C LYS A 270 8.77 -7.39 -15.12
N TYR A 271 8.55 -6.68 -14.01
CA TYR A 271 8.63 -5.21 -13.97
C TYR A 271 10.00 -4.72 -14.46
N ILE A 272 11.09 -5.32 -13.97
CA ILE A 272 12.47 -4.98 -14.35
C ILE A 272 12.70 -5.23 -15.84
N LYS A 273 12.30 -6.39 -16.36
CA LYS A 273 12.46 -6.74 -17.77
C LYS A 273 11.78 -5.70 -18.68
N ILE A 274 10.54 -5.33 -18.39
CA ILE A 274 9.77 -4.37 -19.19
C ILE A 274 10.35 -2.95 -19.10
N ASN A 275 10.81 -2.55 -17.92
CA ASN A 275 11.30 -1.18 -17.68
C ASN A 275 12.82 -1.06 -17.73
N PHE A 276 13.52 -2.04 -18.35
CA PHE A 276 14.97 -2.17 -18.24
C PHE A 276 15.70 -0.90 -18.68
N LYS A 277 15.40 -0.37 -19.88
CA LYS A 277 16.02 0.86 -20.41
C LYS A 277 15.87 2.04 -19.44
N LYS A 278 14.65 2.27 -18.94
CA LYS A 278 14.35 3.36 -17.99
C LYS A 278 15.06 3.18 -16.64
N ILE A 279 15.07 1.95 -16.13
CA ILE A 279 15.75 1.63 -14.87
C ILE A 279 17.26 1.81 -15.03
N TYR A 280 17.82 1.30 -16.13
CA TYR A 280 19.23 1.43 -16.48
C TYR A 280 19.65 2.89 -16.58
N LEU A 281 18.92 3.74 -17.31
CA LEU A 281 19.22 5.18 -17.41
C LEU A 281 19.20 5.87 -16.03
N LYS A 282 18.22 5.53 -15.18
CA LYS A 282 18.12 6.09 -13.82
C LYS A 282 19.30 5.64 -12.95
N LEU A 283 19.72 4.38 -13.07
CA LEU A 283 20.90 3.86 -12.38
C LEU A 283 22.17 4.52 -12.90
N LYS A 284 22.34 4.65 -14.22
CA LYS A 284 23.47 5.33 -14.85
C LYS A 284 23.60 6.77 -14.37
N LYS A 285 22.50 7.55 -14.31
CA LYS A 285 22.51 8.93 -13.80
C LYS A 285 22.93 8.99 -12.32
N LYS A 286 22.42 8.08 -11.49
CA LYS A 286 22.83 7.99 -10.07
C LYS A 286 24.30 7.63 -9.93
N LEU A 287 24.76 6.62 -10.67
CA LEU A 287 26.15 6.18 -10.65
C LEU A 287 27.07 7.30 -11.16
N ARG A 288 26.68 8.08 -12.17
CA ARG A 288 27.46 9.22 -12.66
C ARG A 288 27.66 10.30 -11.59
N ILE A 289 26.62 10.61 -10.80
CA ILE A 289 26.72 11.52 -9.65
C ILE A 289 27.73 10.99 -8.64
N TYR A 290 27.70 9.68 -8.33
CA TYR A 290 28.68 9.06 -7.44
C TYR A 290 30.09 9.07 -8.04
N PHE A 291 30.25 8.72 -9.32
CA PHE A 291 31.54 8.77 -10.00
C PHE A 291 32.12 10.18 -10.01
N TYR A 292 31.31 11.23 -10.17
CA TYR A 292 31.74 12.62 -10.04
C TYR A 292 32.17 12.94 -8.61
N TYR A 293 31.37 12.56 -7.61
CA TYR A 293 31.70 12.71 -6.18
C TYR A 293 32.99 12.00 -5.75
N PHE A 294 33.36 10.93 -6.44
CA PHE A 294 34.59 10.19 -6.23
C PHE A 294 35.73 10.60 -7.17
N LYS A 295 35.46 11.36 -8.25
CA LYS A 295 36.49 11.77 -9.23
C LYS A 295 37.53 12.70 -8.58
N ASP A 296 37.10 13.57 -7.67
CA ASP A 296 38.00 14.44 -6.91
C ASP A 296 38.79 13.70 -5.82
N ARG A 297 38.29 12.55 -5.35
CA ARG A 297 39.02 11.69 -4.39
C ARG A 297 39.86 10.59 -5.04
N ILE A 298 39.71 10.37 -6.35
CA ILE A 298 40.44 9.36 -7.15
C ILE A 298 41.63 9.98 -7.91
N LYS A 299 41.91 11.28 -7.76
CA LYS A 299 43.11 11.93 -8.32
C LYS A 299 44.45 11.30 -7.88
N LYS A 300 44.46 10.41 -6.87
CA LYS A 300 45.65 9.70 -6.39
C LYS A 300 45.94 8.32 -7.01
N ILE A 301 45.26 7.88 -8.07
CA ILE A 301 45.46 6.50 -8.58
C ILE A 301 46.07 6.49 -9.99
N ARG A 302 47.42 6.58 -10.04
CA ARG A 302 48.26 6.21 -11.20
C ARG A 302 48.02 4.75 -11.68
N GLU A 303 47.34 3.91 -10.89
CA GLU A 303 47.08 2.49 -11.21
C GLU A 303 45.93 2.24 -12.22
N ILE A 304 45.07 3.23 -12.53
CA ILE A 304 43.95 3.03 -13.48
C ILE A 304 44.44 2.86 -14.94
N LYS A 305 45.63 3.39 -15.28
CA LYS A 305 46.24 3.21 -16.62
C LYS A 305 46.63 1.75 -16.90
N ILE A 306 47.09 1.02 -15.88
CA ILE A 306 47.48 -0.41 -15.98
C ILE A 306 46.25 -1.29 -16.20
N ILE A 307 45.15 -1.00 -15.48
CA ILE A 307 43.88 -1.71 -15.64
C ILE A 307 43.26 -1.44 -17.02
N LYS A 308 43.35 -0.21 -17.54
CA LYS A 308 42.91 0.12 -18.91
C LYS A 308 43.72 -0.63 -20.00
N LYS A 309 45.03 -0.80 -19.83
CA LYS A 309 45.89 -1.52 -20.78
C LYS A 309 45.60 -3.04 -20.79
N LYS A 310 45.39 -3.66 -19.62
CA LYS A 310 45.02 -5.10 -19.52
C LYS A 310 43.58 -5.40 -20.00
N LEU A 311 42.67 -4.43 -19.97
CA LEU A 311 41.27 -4.60 -20.40
C LEU A 311 41.07 -4.60 -21.93
N LYS A 312 42.00 -4.06 -22.73
CA LYS A 312 41.87 -4.05 -24.20
C LYS A 312 42.11 -5.44 -24.84
N LYS A 313 42.86 -6.34 -24.19
CA LYS A 313 43.23 -7.65 -24.74
C LYS A 313 42.21 -8.79 -24.51
N SER A 314 41.10 -8.58 -23.80
CA SER A 314 40.09 -9.65 -23.58
C SER A 314 38.66 -9.19 -23.84
N PHE A 315 38.31 -9.09 -25.12
CA PHE A 315 36.97 -8.68 -25.56
C PHE A 315 36.22 -9.79 -26.30
N HIS A 316 36.03 -10.94 -25.65
CA HIS A 316 35.02 -11.94 -26.09
C HIS A 316 33.92 -12.20 -25.04
N ILE A 317 32.80 -11.53 -25.31
CA ILE A 317 31.39 -11.93 -25.16
C ILE A 317 31.12 -13.19 -24.30
N LYS A 318 31.17 -13.05 -22.97
CA LYS A 318 30.39 -13.87 -21.99
C LYS A 318 30.39 -13.27 -20.57
N LYS A 319 31.43 -12.53 -20.19
CA LYS A 319 31.62 -11.90 -18.85
C LYS A 319 30.90 -10.55 -18.60
N LYS A 320 30.09 -10.03 -19.53
CA LYS A 320 29.34 -8.75 -19.32
C LYS A 320 28.40 -8.83 -18.12
N LYS A 321 27.81 -9.99 -17.83
CA LYS A 321 26.78 -10.12 -16.78
C LYS A 321 27.38 -10.16 -15.36
N GLU A 322 28.52 -10.81 -15.22
CA GLU A 322 29.27 -10.93 -13.96
C GLU A 322 29.97 -9.63 -13.59
N TYR A 323 30.51 -8.91 -14.58
CA TYR A 323 31.12 -7.58 -14.37
C TYR A 323 30.09 -6.55 -13.89
N TYR A 324 28.91 -6.52 -14.51
CA TYR A 324 27.83 -5.66 -14.04
C TYR A 324 27.36 -6.04 -12.64
N LEU A 325 27.36 -7.33 -12.27
CA LEU A 325 27.03 -7.84 -10.94
C LEU A 325 28.11 -7.58 -9.88
N PHE A 326 29.37 -7.59 -10.27
CA PHE A 326 30.48 -7.23 -9.41
C PHE A 326 30.42 -5.75 -9.04
N LEU A 327 30.26 -4.86 -10.03
CA LEU A 327 30.15 -3.42 -9.79
C LEU A 327 28.96 -3.08 -8.88
N ILE A 328 27.85 -3.74 -9.10
CA ILE A 328 26.60 -3.55 -8.37
C ILE A 328 26.72 -4.04 -6.91
N ASN A 329 27.39 -5.18 -6.68
CA ASN A 329 27.68 -5.70 -5.35
C ASN A 329 28.76 -4.88 -4.63
N PHE A 330 29.77 -4.42 -5.35
CA PHE A 330 30.87 -3.59 -4.85
C PHE A 330 30.36 -2.21 -4.39
N PHE A 331 29.49 -1.56 -5.18
CA PHE A 331 28.97 -0.24 -4.85
C PHE A 331 27.78 -0.24 -3.87
N LEU A 332 26.94 -1.30 -3.80
CA LEU A 332 25.85 -1.33 -2.81
C LEU A 332 26.24 -1.87 -1.43
N ARG A 333 27.35 -2.61 -1.27
CA ARG A 333 27.86 -3.01 0.06
C ARG A 333 28.51 -1.87 0.84
N LYS A 334 28.92 -0.77 0.18
CA LYS A 334 29.64 0.36 0.80
C LYS A 334 28.78 1.56 1.21
N ILE A 335 27.45 1.40 1.28
CA ILE A 335 26.54 2.48 1.69
C ILE A 335 26.10 2.24 3.15
N ASN A 336 26.79 2.92 4.09
CA ASN A 336 26.46 3.14 5.52
C ASN A 336 27.22 2.36 6.61
N ASN A 337 28.56 2.39 6.67
CA ASN A 337 29.20 2.22 8.00
C ASN A 337 30.65 2.75 8.06
N LYS A 338 30.92 3.65 9.02
CA LYS A 338 32.26 4.15 9.40
C LYS A 338 33.11 3.11 10.17
N LYS A 339 32.59 1.90 10.44
CA LYS A 339 33.22 0.88 11.32
C LYS A 339 33.86 -0.33 10.59
N TYR A 340 34.33 -0.17 9.35
CA TYR A 340 34.76 -1.32 8.51
C TYR A 340 36.28 -1.56 8.40
N ILE A 341 37.07 -1.09 9.36
CA ILE A 341 38.49 -1.50 9.47
C ILE A 341 38.61 -2.82 10.28
N LEU A 342 37.71 -3.10 11.21
CA LEU A 342 37.76 -4.30 12.07
C LEU A 342 36.97 -5.53 11.56
N TYR A 343 36.13 -5.40 10.53
CA TYR A 343 35.17 -6.45 10.14
C TYR A 343 35.74 -7.56 9.24
N ARG A 344 37.03 -7.52 8.89
CA ARG A 344 37.63 -8.47 7.93
C ARG A 344 37.74 -9.90 8.49
N LYS A 345 37.77 -10.10 9.82
CA LYS A 345 37.91 -11.43 10.45
C LYS A 345 36.61 -12.16 10.83
N ARG A 346 35.43 -11.52 10.81
CA ARG A 346 34.14 -12.13 11.24
C ARG A 346 33.16 -12.48 10.11
N PHE A 347 33.52 -12.22 8.85
CA PHE A 347 32.56 -12.21 7.72
C PHE A 347 32.15 -13.58 7.15
N PHE A 348 32.71 -14.68 7.64
CA PHE A 348 32.35 -16.04 7.20
C PHE A 348 31.27 -16.74 8.03
N LYS A 349 30.70 -16.11 9.05
CA LYS A 349 29.57 -16.69 9.82
C LYS A 349 28.37 -15.74 9.83
N LYS A 350 27.25 -16.22 9.26
CA LYS A 350 25.86 -15.73 9.32
C LYS A 350 25.33 -14.92 8.12
N ASN A 351 24.56 -15.66 7.30
CA ASN A 351 23.62 -15.25 6.27
C ASN A 351 22.70 -14.09 6.66
N LYS A 352 22.66 -13.03 5.83
CA LYS A 352 21.50 -12.13 5.59
C LYS A 352 21.78 -11.23 4.38
N PHE A 353 21.18 -11.57 3.23
CA PHE A 353 21.27 -10.82 1.96
C PHE A 353 19.88 -10.40 1.47
N PRO A 354 19.60 -9.08 1.29
CA PRO A 354 18.56 -8.69 0.35
C PRO A 354 19.02 -7.58 -0.63
N ILE A 355 18.39 -7.62 -1.81
CA ILE A 355 18.32 -6.61 -2.90
C ILE A 355 19.09 -6.93 -4.20
N PHE A 356 20.17 -7.72 -4.20
CA PHE A 356 20.87 -8.02 -5.47
C PHE A 356 20.62 -9.37 -6.14
N LEU A 357 20.25 -10.40 -5.39
CA LEU A 357 20.10 -11.76 -5.94
C LEU A 357 18.86 -11.98 -6.83
N ASN A 358 17.88 -11.07 -6.81
CA ASN A 358 16.67 -11.22 -7.63
C ASN A 358 16.84 -10.92 -9.12
N ILE A 359 17.92 -10.23 -9.49
CA ILE A 359 18.28 -9.97 -10.89
C ILE A 359 19.00 -11.18 -11.50
N ILE A 360 19.54 -12.07 -10.67
CA ILE A 360 20.36 -13.21 -11.11
C ILE A 360 19.51 -14.48 -11.29
N PHE A 361 18.52 -14.73 -10.43
CA PHE A 361 17.70 -15.95 -10.45
C PHE A 361 16.60 -16.00 -11.54
N THR A 362 16.62 -15.14 -12.55
CA THR A 362 15.66 -15.18 -13.69
C THR A 362 16.12 -15.95 -14.91
N ARG A 363 17.38 -16.39 -14.97
CA ARG A 363 17.91 -17.07 -16.17
C ARG A 363 18.27 -18.54 -15.99
N ARG A 364 18.15 -19.12 -14.78
CA ARG A 364 18.48 -20.54 -14.54
C ARG A 364 17.29 -21.51 -14.48
N ILE A 365 16.04 -21.03 -14.45
CA ILE A 365 14.84 -21.91 -14.45
C ILE A 365 14.26 -22.12 -15.87
N LEU A 366 14.72 -21.36 -16.87
CA LEU A 366 14.23 -21.46 -18.27
C LEU A 366 15.27 -22.07 -19.24
N LYS A 367 16.32 -22.73 -18.73
CA LYS A 367 17.33 -23.43 -19.55
C LYS A 367 17.64 -24.85 -19.06
N LYS A 368 16.72 -25.47 -18.32
CA LYS A 368 16.77 -26.91 -17.98
C LYS A 368 15.54 -27.70 -18.48
N LYS A 369 14.85 -27.17 -19.49
CA LYS A 369 13.73 -27.86 -20.18
C LYS A 369 13.85 -27.80 -21.71
N SER A 370 15.06 -27.64 -22.24
CA SER A 370 15.30 -27.62 -23.69
C SER A 370 16.61 -28.35 -24.02
N SER A 371 16.82 -29.49 -23.37
CA SER A 371 17.86 -30.48 -23.66
C SER A 371 17.39 -31.83 -23.09
N SER A 372 16.29 -32.29 -23.67
CA SER A 372 15.79 -33.67 -23.62
C SER A 372 14.69 -33.75 -24.68
N SER A 373 15.08 -33.70 -25.95
CA SER A 373 14.27 -34.25 -27.04
C SER A 373 14.42 -35.77 -26.97
N ASN A 374 13.29 -36.47 -26.88
CA ASN A 374 12.89 -37.52 -27.81
C ASN A 374 11.58 -38.15 -27.33
N GLY A 375 10.60 -38.24 -28.22
CA GLY A 375 9.40 -39.06 -28.02
C GLY A 375 8.06 -38.38 -28.33
N LYS A 376 7.67 -38.48 -29.61
CA LYS A 376 6.32 -38.72 -30.16
C LYS A 376 5.21 -37.64 -29.97
N ASP A 377 4.79 -37.14 -31.14
CA ASP A 377 3.41 -37.00 -31.66
C ASP A 377 2.28 -36.45 -30.77
N ASN A 378 1.74 -35.29 -31.17
CA ASN A 378 0.43 -35.16 -31.82
C ASN A 378 0.03 -33.67 -31.96
N THR A 379 -0.32 -33.28 -33.18
CA THR A 379 -1.05 -32.05 -33.55
C THR A 379 -2.52 -32.13 -33.11
N PRO A 380 -3.41 -31.13 -33.33
CA PRO A 380 -3.27 -29.67 -33.50
C PRO A 380 -4.27 -28.86 -32.62
N SER A 381 -4.10 -27.54 -32.56
CA SER A 381 -5.21 -26.57 -32.80
C SER A 381 -4.76 -25.12 -32.62
N ARG A 382 -4.71 -24.41 -33.76
CA ARG A 382 -4.66 -22.95 -33.85
C ARG A 382 -6.05 -22.39 -33.57
N CYS A 383 -6.14 -21.26 -32.88
CA CYS A 383 -7.30 -20.37 -32.99
C CYS A 383 -6.85 -18.93 -33.23
N LYS A 384 -7.55 -18.34 -34.19
CA LYS A 384 -7.63 -16.93 -34.59
C LYS A 384 -7.99 -16.03 -33.40
#